data_AF-A0A2M8P7R1-F1
#
_entry.id   AF-A0A2M8P7R1-F1
#
_cell.length_a   1.000
_cell.length_b   1.000
_cell.length_c   1.000
_cell.angle_alpha   90.00
_cell.angle_beta   90.00
_cell.angle_gamma   90.00
#
_symmetry.space_group_name_H-M   'P 1'
#
loop_
_entity.id
_entity.type
_entity.pdbx_description
1 polymer ?
#
loop_
_entity_poly.entity_id
_entity_poly.type
_entity_poly.pdbx_seq_one_letter_code
_entity_poly.pdbx_strand_id
1 'polypeptide(L)'
;MPKRAIPVKLGQKLWRIRTHFGFTLEQMANAIGLKNPSRRSRIHEWEAGKRQPDLTSLLRYARVAGITTDVLIDDEIELDLNDIAQDSIND
;
A
#
# COMPACT_ATOMS: atom_id res chain seq x y z
N MET A 1 -15.02 3.37 23.45
CA MET A 1 -14.84 2.43 22.31
C MET A 1 -13.38 2.05 22.24
N PRO A 2 -13.00 0.77 22.10
CA PRO A 2 -11.62 0.45 21.79
C PRO A 2 -11.26 1.17 20.48
N LYS A 3 -10.15 1.90 20.49
CA LYS A 3 -9.57 2.52 19.31
C LYS A 3 -9.41 1.37 18.31
N ARG A 4 -10.07 1.42 17.14
CA ARG A 4 -9.91 0.37 16.11
C ARG A 4 -8.40 0.20 15.91
N ALA A 5 -7.88 -0.97 16.27
CA ALA A 5 -6.45 -1.21 16.18
C ALA A 5 -6.09 -1.22 14.70
N ILE A 6 -5.28 -0.24 14.28
CA ILE A 6 -4.64 -0.29 12.97
C ILE A 6 -3.62 -1.43 13.07
N PRO A 7 -3.59 -2.38 12.13
CA PRO A 7 -2.59 -3.44 12.15
C PRO A 7 -1.19 -2.85 12.18
N VAL A 8 -0.32 -3.37 13.04
CA VAL A 8 0.99 -2.81 13.34
C VAL A 8 1.90 -2.84 12.10
N LYS A 9 1.78 -3.89 11.28
CA LYS A 9 2.60 -4.09 10.08
C LYS A 9 2.04 -3.39 8.83
N LEU A 10 0.83 -2.82 8.89
CA LEU A 10 0.17 -2.27 7.69
C LEU A 10 1.04 -1.25 6.95
N GLY A 11 1.55 -0.22 7.64
CA GLY A 11 2.36 0.83 7.01
C GLY A 11 3.61 0.27 6.33
N GLN A 12 4.29 -0.68 6.99
CA GLN A 12 5.47 -1.34 6.44
C GLN A 12 5.14 -2.16 5.19
N LYS A 13 4.02 -2.89 5.18
CA LYS A 13 3.57 -3.66 4.01
C LYS A 13 3.28 -2.75 2.80
N LEU A 14 2.60 -1.63 3.02
CA LEU A 14 2.35 -0.64 1.97
C LEU A 14 3.66 -0.05 1.41
N TRP A 15 4.61 0.26 2.28
CA TRP A 15 5.93 0.76 1.89
C TRP A 15 6.69 -0.27 1.04
N ARG A 16 6.71 -1.54 1.48
CA ARG A 16 7.36 -2.65 0.75
C ARG A 16 6.78 -2.84 -0.64
N ILE A 17 5.45 -2.79 -0.79
CA ILE A 17 4.80 -2.86 -2.11
C ILE A 17 5.30 -1.72 -2.99
N ARG A 18 5.25 -0.48 -2.50
CA ARG A 18 5.65 0.68 -3.31
C ARG A 18 7.11 0.58 -3.75
N THR A 19 8.02 0.27 -2.82
CA THR A 19 9.45 0.23 -3.11
C THR A 19 9.84 -0.98 -3.96
N HIS A 20 9.11 -2.10 -3.85
CA HIS A 20 9.29 -3.25 -4.73
C HIS A 20 9.09 -2.87 -6.20
N PHE A 21 8.06 -2.10 -6.54
CA PHE A 21 7.83 -1.60 -7.90
C PHE A 21 8.68 -0.37 -8.28
N GLY A 22 9.65 0.04 -7.45
CA GLY A 22 10.47 1.23 -7.72
C GLY A 22 9.70 2.55 -7.73
N PHE A 23 8.47 2.58 -7.21
CA PHE A 23 7.60 3.76 -7.29
C PHE A 23 8.00 4.86 -6.31
N THR A 24 8.01 6.10 -6.81
CA THR A 24 7.90 7.28 -5.97
C THR A 24 6.53 7.32 -5.26
N LEU A 25 6.42 8.13 -4.21
CA LEU A 25 5.13 8.37 -3.53
C LEU A 25 4.04 8.88 -4.50
N GLU A 26 4.43 9.64 -5.53
CA GLU A 26 3.50 10.16 -6.53
C GLU A 26 3.07 9.09 -7.54
N GLN A 27 4.02 8.28 -8.03
CA GLN A 27 3.69 7.15 -8.90
C GLN A 27 2.77 6.16 -8.18
N MET A 28 3.01 5.87 -6.90
CA MET A 28 2.12 5.00 -6.14
C MET A 28 0.72 5.59 -6.00
N ALA A 29 0.63 6.89 -5.66
CA ALA A 29 -0.65 7.58 -5.60
C ALA A 29 -1.41 7.50 -6.94
N ASN A 30 -0.71 7.63 -8.06
CA ASN A 30 -1.30 7.48 -9.40
C ASN A 30 -1.72 6.03 -9.68
N ALA A 31 -0.88 5.03 -9.34
CA ALA A 31 -1.17 3.61 -9.51
C ALA A 31 -2.44 3.18 -8.76
N ILE A 32 -2.67 3.71 -7.56
CA ILE A 32 -3.90 3.48 -6.80
C ILE A 32 -4.98 4.54 -7.06
N GLY A 33 -4.85 5.37 -8.10
CA GLY A 33 -5.88 6.29 -8.57
C GLY A 33 -6.29 7.41 -7.60
N LEU A 34 -5.37 7.89 -6.75
CA LEU A 34 -5.59 9.07 -5.91
C LEU A 34 -5.41 10.36 -6.71
N LYS A 35 -6.48 11.16 -6.76
CA LYS A 35 -6.52 12.41 -7.54
C LYS A 35 -6.38 13.70 -6.71
N ASN A 36 -6.34 13.60 -5.38
CA ASN A 36 -6.30 14.79 -4.53
C ASN A 36 -4.91 15.47 -4.53
N PRO A 37 -4.82 16.80 -4.31
CA PRO A 37 -3.54 17.51 -4.26
C PRO A 37 -2.57 17.01 -3.18
N SER A 38 -3.09 16.44 -2.09
CA SER A 38 -2.31 15.89 -0.98
C SER A 38 -1.94 14.41 -1.15
N ARG A 39 -2.12 13.83 -2.35
CA ARG A 39 -2.01 12.38 -2.57
C ARG A 39 -0.67 11.80 -2.13
N ARG A 40 0.42 12.53 -2.40
CA ARG A 40 1.78 12.15 -2.01
C ARG A 40 1.96 12.13 -0.49
N SER A 41 1.40 13.11 0.21
CA SER A 41 1.39 13.15 1.68
C SER A 41 0.58 12.00 2.27
N ARG A 42 -0.54 11.64 1.65
CA ARG A 42 -1.36 10.50 2.09
C ARG A 42 -0.60 9.19 2.04
N ILE A 43 0.07 8.89 0.92
CA ILE A 43 0.91 7.68 0.80
C ILE A 43 1.96 7.66 1.93
N HIS A 44 2.68 8.77 2.13
CA HIS A 44 3.68 8.85 3.18
C HIS A 44 3.09 8.68 4.60
N GLU A 45 1.95 9.32 4.91
CA GLU A 45 1.25 9.15 6.20
C GLU A 45 0.83 7.70 6.45
N TRP A 46 0.41 7.00 5.40
CA TRP A 46 0.01 5.59 5.49
C TRP A 46 1.20 4.67 5.71
N GLU A 47 2.26 4.84 4.94
CA GLU A 47 3.49 4.06 5.07
C GLU A 47 4.18 4.27 6.43
N ALA A 48 4.10 5.48 6.97
CA ALA A 48 4.62 5.80 8.30
C ALA A 48 3.67 5.41 9.45
N GLY A 49 2.51 4.80 9.17
CA GLY A 49 1.52 4.42 10.19
C GLY A 49 0.85 5.60 10.90
N LYS A 50 1.02 6.83 10.40
CA LYS A 50 0.44 8.05 10.98
C LYS A 50 -1.06 8.17 10.69
N ARG A 51 -1.51 7.53 9.62
CA ARG A 51 -2.91 7.51 9.20
C ARG A 51 -3.24 6.18 8.55
N GLN A 52 -4.47 5.71 8.73
CA GLN A 52 -4.97 4.54 8.01
C GLN A 52 -5.46 4.94 6.60
N PRO A 53 -5.17 4.14 5.55
CA PRO A 53 -5.88 4.25 4.28
C PRO A 53 -7.35 3.86 4.43
N ASP A 54 -8.20 4.34 3.52
CA ASP A 54 -9.56 3.81 3.40
C ASP A 54 -9.56 2.41 2.74
N LEU A 55 -10.69 1.70 2.84
CA LEU A 55 -10.83 0.35 2.29
C LEU A 55 -10.62 0.29 0.78
N THR A 56 -11.00 1.35 0.05
CA THR A 56 -10.84 1.41 -1.40
C THR A 56 -9.35 1.48 -1.76
N SER A 57 -8.58 2.27 -1.02
CA SER A 57 -7.15 2.43 -1.18
C SER A 57 -6.42 1.14 -0.82
N LEU A 58 -6.79 0.47 0.27
CA LEU A 58 -6.26 -0.86 0.63
C LEU A 58 -6.49 -1.90 -0.47
N LEU A 59 -7.73 -1.98 -0.99
CA LEU A 59 -8.06 -2.89 -2.09
C LEU A 59 -7.23 -2.60 -3.34
N ARG A 60 -6.96 -1.33 -3.64
CA ARG A 60 -6.13 -0.94 -4.79
C ARG A 60 -4.66 -1.29 -4.58
N TYR A 61 -4.12 -1.13 -3.37
CA TYR A 61 -2.77 -1.62 -3.03
C TYR A 61 -2.66 -3.13 -3.26
N ALA A 62 -3.63 -3.90 -2.77
CA ALA A 62 -3.65 -5.36 -2.93
C ALA A 62 -3.66 -5.74 -4.42
N ARG A 63 -4.46 -5.04 -5.25
CA ARG A 63 -4.51 -5.25 -6.70
C ARG A 63 -3.21 -4.89 -7.42
N VAL A 64 -2.56 -3.79 -7.04
CA VAL A 64 -1.24 -3.41 -7.60
C VAL A 64 -0.22 -4.52 -7.33
N ALA A 65 -0.24 -5.11 -6.14
CA ALA A 65 0.67 -6.19 -5.77
C ALA A 65 0.17 -7.60 -6.17
N GLY A 66 -1.00 -7.74 -6.82
CA GLY A 66 -1.53 -9.07 -7.17
C GLY A 66 -1.86 -9.98 -5.96
N ILE A 67 -2.10 -9.40 -4.78
CA ILE A 67 -2.40 -10.13 -3.53
C ILE A 67 -3.84 -9.89 -3.08
N THR A 68 -4.29 -10.67 -2.11
CA THR A 68 -5.55 -10.45 -1.40
C THR A 68 -5.39 -9.41 -0.29
N THR A 69 -6.49 -8.75 0.12
CA THR A 69 -6.42 -7.61 1.06
C THR A 69 -6.09 -8.04 2.50
N ASP A 70 -6.43 -9.26 2.91
CA ASP A 70 -6.07 -9.87 4.20
C ASP A 70 -4.56 -9.85 4.45
N VAL A 71 -3.74 -10.08 3.42
CA VAL A 71 -2.28 -9.95 3.50
C VAL A 71 -1.86 -8.57 4.01
N LEU A 72 -2.61 -7.51 3.72
CA LEU A 72 -2.29 -6.15 4.19
C LEU A 72 -2.74 -5.88 5.63
N ILE A 73 -3.84 -6.50 6.07
CA ILE A 73 -4.55 -6.11 7.30
C ILE A 73 -4.45 -7.15 8.43
N ASP A 74 -3.92 -8.33 8.16
CA ASP A 74 -3.60 -9.35 9.15
C ASP A 74 -2.11 -9.29 9.50
N ASP A 75 -1.77 -9.05 10.77
CA ASP A 75 -0.37 -8.99 11.21
C ASP A 75 0.30 -10.38 11.26
N GLU A 76 -0.47 -11.46 11.26
CA GLU A 76 0.05 -12.84 11.26
C GLU A 76 0.45 -13.33 9.86
N ILE A 77 -0.03 -12.66 8.81
CA ILE A 77 0.31 -13.00 7.41
C ILE A 77 1.51 -12.15 6.96
N GLU A 78 2.57 -12.81 6.50
CA GLU A 78 3.72 -12.11 5.92
C GLU A 78 3.49 -11.73 4.46
N LEU A 79 4.01 -10.56 4.07
CA LEU A 79 3.99 -10.10 2.69
C LEU A 79 5.15 -10.73 1.91
N ASP A 80 4.82 -11.60 0.96
CA ASP A 80 5.74 -12.14 -0.04
C ASP A 80 5.53 -11.42 -1.38
N LEU A 81 6.62 -10.95 -1.99
CA LEU A 81 6.61 -10.23 -3.27
C LEU A 81 7.50 -10.92 -4.33
N ASN A 82 8.01 -12.14 -4.06
CA ASN A 82 9.01 -12.78 -4.93
C ASN A 82 8.47 -13.17 -6.30
N ASP A 83 7.17 -13.50 -6.40
CA ASP A 83 6.53 -13.98 -7.64
C ASP A 83 5.78 -12.87 -8.40
N ILE A 84 5.89 -11.61 -7.95
CA ILE A 84 5.20 -10.49 -8.58
C ILE A 84 6.06 -9.98 -9.73
N ALA A 85 5.67 -10.34 -10.96
CA ALA A 85 6.37 -9.94 -12.17
C ALA A 85 6.44 -8.41 -12.30
N GLN A 86 7.64 -7.88 -12.56
CA GLN A 86 7.94 -6.48 -12.86
C GLN A 86 7.58 -6.12 -14.32
N ASP A 87 6.56 -6.76 -14.87
CA ASP A 87 6.21 -6.56 -16.27
C ASP A 87 5.41 -5.26 -16.41
N SER A 88 5.96 -4.31 -17.18
CA SER A 88 5.29 -3.12 -17.79
C SER A 88 5.55 -1.72 -17.21
N ILE A 89 6.77 -1.36 -16.79
CA ILE A 89 7.09 0.07 -16.48
C ILE A 89 8.42 0.56 -17.08
N ASN A 90 8.85 -0.04 -18.19
CA ASN A 90 9.88 0.52 -19.05
C ASN A 90 9.34 0.59 -20.49
N ASP A 91 8.39 1.49 -20.72
CA ASP A 91 8.08 2.07 -22.04
C ASP A 91 8.07 3.60 -21.89
#